data_AF-H3GI23-F1
#
_entry.id   AF-H3GI23-F1
#
_cell.length_a   1.000
_cell.length_b   1.000
_cell.length_c   1.000
_cell.angle_alpha   90.00
_cell.angle_beta   90.00
_cell.angle_gamma   90.00
#
_symmetry.space_group_name_H-M   'P 1'
#
loop_
_entity.id
_entity.type
_entity.pdbx_description
1 polymer ?
#
loop_
_entity_poly.entity_id
_entity_poly.type
_entity_poly.pdbx_seq_one_letter_code
_entity_poly.pdbx_strand_id
1 'polypeptide(L)'
;MARGLRIGAKADVLKNLRALLRVARARSSQDSVRDCKFSQQILAQYRARQHENDRAKMRAYRAEASDYLMLLQGVQEQRHLWALDAGLDKKLSGQEIVNRSARRVGLEVPEMYAEKHEEEERKQAAAAKYPADKRAKEAAAGQ
;
A
#
# COMPACT_ATOMS: atom_id res chain seq x y z
N MET A 1 -16.61 37.67 26.58
CA MET A 1 -17.05 36.26 26.65
C MET A 1 -16.16 35.43 25.74
N ALA A 2 -15.11 34.83 26.29
CA ALA A 2 -14.19 34.01 25.49
C ALA A 2 -14.93 32.76 25.02
N ARG A 3 -15.20 32.69 23.70
CA ARG A 3 -15.71 31.48 23.05
C ARG A 3 -14.78 30.34 23.42
N GLY A 4 -15.27 29.40 24.24
CA GLY A 4 -14.51 28.21 24.59
C GLY A 4 -14.15 27.48 23.32
N LEU A 5 -12.88 27.61 22.89
CA LEU A 5 -12.30 26.75 21.87
C LEU A 5 -12.55 25.32 22.36
N ARG A 6 -13.47 24.62 21.70
CA ARG A 6 -13.60 23.16 21.85
C ARG A 6 -12.26 22.61 21.42
N ILE A 7 -11.40 22.34 22.41
CA ILE A 7 -10.11 21.68 22.21
C ILE A 7 -10.45 20.41 21.42
N GLY A 8 -10.09 20.40 20.13
CA GLY A 8 -10.67 19.57 19.06
C GLY A 8 -11.19 18.19 19.49
N ALA A 9 -12.32 17.80 18.90
CA ALA A 9 -13.03 16.59 19.25
C ALA A 9 -12.09 15.37 19.20
N LYS A 10 -12.31 14.40 20.10
CA LYS A 10 -11.64 13.08 20.09
C LYS A 10 -11.56 12.47 18.69
N ALA A 11 -12.55 12.77 17.84
CA ALA A 11 -12.59 12.41 16.43
C ALA A 11 -11.34 12.85 15.63
N ASP A 12 -10.84 14.08 15.81
CA ASP A 12 -9.73 14.60 15.00
C ASP A 12 -8.40 13.96 15.40
N VAL A 13 -8.22 13.68 16.70
CA VAL A 13 -7.07 12.91 17.20
C VAL A 13 -7.07 11.50 16.59
N LEU A 14 -8.23 10.85 16.52
CA LEU A 14 -8.38 9.53 15.91
C LEU A 14 -8.20 9.56 14.38
N LYS A 15 -8.63 10.62 13.70
CA LYS A 15 -8.38 10.79 12.26
C LYS A 15 -6.88 10.87 11.98
N ASN A 16 -6.15 11.71 12.72
CA ASN A 16 -4.70 11.84 12.57
C ASN A 16 -3.98 10.52 12.88
N LEU A 17 -4.37 9.83 13.96
CA LEU A 17 -3.83 8.50 14.27
C LEU A 17 -4.05 7.50 13.13
N ARG A 18 -5.27 7.44 12.58
CA ARG A 18 -5.58 6.53 11.46
C ARG A 18 -4.78 6.87 10.21
N ALA A 19 -4.60 8.16 9.91
CA ALA A 19 -3.80 8.61 8.78
C ALA A 19 -2.33 8.23 8.95
N LEU A 20 -1.75 8.48 10.13
CA LEU A 20 -0.37 8.11 10.47
C LEU A 20 -0.13 6.60 10.32
N LEU A 21 -1.02 5.77 10.86
CA LEU A 21 -0.90 4.31 10.76
C LEU A 21 -1.03 3.82 9.32
N ARG A 22 -1.87 4.45 8.50
CA ARG A 22 -2.00 4.09 7.08
C ARG A 22 -0.72 4.38 6.31
N VAL A 23 -0.14 5.57 6.49
CA VAL A 23 1.11 5.97 5.82
C VAL A 23 2.28 5.12 6.30
N ALA A 24 2.36 4.84 7.61
CA ALA A 24 3.39 3.97 8.17
C ALA A 24 3.33 2.55 7.60
N ARG A 25 2.12 2.00 7.41
CA ARG A 25 1.93 0.69 6.75
C ARG A 25 2.32 0.68 5.29
N ALA A 26 1.90 1.68 4.53
CA ALA A 26 2.25 1.77 3.10
C ALA A 26 3.78 1.81 2.88
N ARG A 27 4.54 2.24 3.89
CA ARG A 27 6.00 2.25 3.86
C ARG A 27 6.65 0.95 4.34
N SER A 28 6.00 0.20 5.23
CA SER A 28 6.56 -1.05 5.75
C SER A 28 6.36 -2.20 4.78
N SER A 29 7.33 -3.11 4.72
CA SER A 29 7.21 -4.40 4.01
C SER A 29 6.32 -5.42 4.73
N GLN A 30 5.73 -5.03 5.86
CA GLN A 30 4.96 -5.92 6.73
C GLN A 30 3.48 -5.67 6.54
N ASP A 31 2.73 -6.75 6.32
CA ASP A 31 1.29 -6.67 6.03
C ASP A 31 0.45 -6.34 7.25
N SER A 32 0.93 -6.57 8.48
CA SER A 32 0.16 -6.34 9.70
C SER A 32 0.61 -5.09 10.48
N VAL A 33 -0.36 -4.39 11.09
CA VAL A 33 -0.07 -3.28 12.03
C VAL A 33 0.74 -3.77 13.23
N ARG A 34 0.54 -5.03 13.64
CA ARG A 34 1.17 -5.63 14.82
C ARG A 34 2.68 -5.81 14.62
N ASP A 35 3.09 -6.13 13.41
CA ASP A 35 4.49 -6.42 13.10
C ASP A 35 5.29 -5.17 12.72
N CYS A 36 4.59 -4.12 12.28
CA CYS A 36 5.16 -2.83 11.94
C CYS A 36 5.67 -2.07 13.17
N LYS A 37 6.99 -2.09 13.38
CA LYS A 37 7.69 -1.39 14.49
C LYS A 37 7.28 0.08 14.60
N PHE A 38 7.23 0.80 13.47
CA PHE A 38 6.82 2.21 13.45
C PHE A 38 5.36 2.39 13.89
N SER A 39 4.46 1.51 13.43
CA SER A 39 3.05 1.57 13.84
C SER A 39 2.89 1.29 15.34
N GLN A 40 3.65 0.34 15.89
CA GLN A 40 3.65 0.07 17.33
C GLN A 40 4.19 1.24 18.16
N GLN A 41 5.24 1.92 17.70
CA GLN A 41 5.77 3.12 18.36
C GLN A 41 4.74 4.26 18.39
N ILE A 42 4.07 4.53 17.25
CA ILE A 42 3.00 5.54 17.18
C ILE A 42 1.87 5.18 18.15
N LEU A 43 1.42 3.92 18.16
CA LEU A 43 0.39 3.45 19.08
C LEU A 43 0.82 3.57 20.55
N ALA A 44 2.07 3.27 20.88
CA ALA A 44 2.61 3.39 22.22
C ALA A 44 2.57 4.85 22.70
N GLN A 45 2.99 5.80 21.87
CA GLN A 45 2.94 7.23 22.20
C GLN A 45 1.50 7.72 22.43
N TYR A 46 0.56 7.32 21.58
CA TYR A 46 -0.85 7.69 21.75
C TYR A 46 -1.49 7.08 22.99
N ARG A 47 -1.15 5.82 23.33
CA ARG A 47 -1.62 5.15 24.55
C ARG A 47 -1.05 5.82 25.80
N ALA A 48 0.24 6.15 25.81
CA ALA A 48 0.88 6.83 26.94
C ALA A 48 0.27 8.20 27.22
N ARG A 49 -0.10 8.94 26.17
CA ARG A 49 -0.67 10.30 26.26
C ARG A 49 -2.20 10.31 26.38
N GLN A 50 -2.87 9.16 26.44
CA GLN A 50 -4.34 9.05 26.41
C GLN A 50 -5.02 9.69 27.63
N HIS A 51 -4.36 9.67 28.78
CA HIS A 51 -4.88 10.15 30.06
C HIS A 51 -4.40 11.57 30.42
N GLU A 52 -3.77 12.27 29.47
CA GLU A 52 -3.27 13.62 29.69
C GLU A 52 -4.42 14.64 29.76
N ASN A 53 -4.47 15.39 30.85
CA ASN A 53 -5.54 16.34 31.14
C ASN A 53 -5.11 17.82 31.00
N ASP A 54 -3.81 18.07 30.89
CA ASP A 54 -3.28 19.41 30.69
C ASP A 54 -3.58 19.92 29.27
N ARG A 55 -4.30 21.03 29.20
CA ARG A 55 -4.73 21.66 27.93
C ARG A 55 -3.57 22.16 27.09
N ALA A 56 -2.50 22.65 27.71
CA ALA A 56 -1.33 23.13 26.98
C ALA A 56 -0.59 21.97 26.30
N LYS A 57 -0.32 20.90 27.07
CA LYS A 57 0.30 19.68 26.55
C LYS A 57 -0.54 18.99 25.48
N MET A 58 -1.86 18.88 25.69
CA MET A 58 -2.76 18.31 24.68
C MET A 58 -2.69 19.07 23.34
N ARG A 59 -2.60 20.41 23.36
CA ARG A 59 -2.44 21.20 22.14
C ARG A 59 -1.09 20.94 21.49
N ALA A 60 -0.01 20.93 22.28
CA ALA A 60 1.33 20.63 21.78
C ALA A 60 1.41 19.25 21.11
N TYR A 61 0.92 18.19 21.76
CA TYR A 61 0.91 16.84 21.21
C TYR A 61 0.08 16.71 19.92
N ARG A 62 -0.99 17.51 19.77
CA ARG A 62 -1.80 17.53 18.55
C ARG A 62 -1.12 18.26 17.41
N ALA A 63 -0.42 19.35 17.71
CA ALA A 63 0.41 20.04 16.72
C ALA A 63 1.52 19.09 16.24
N GLU A 64 2.26 18.49 17.18
CA GLU A 64 3.31 17.50 16.90
C GLU A 64 2.80 16.34 16.03
N ALA A 65 1.63 15.78 16.34
CA ALA A 65 1.04 14.71 15.54
C ALA A 65 0.65 15.15 14.11
N SER A 66 0.20 16.40 13.95
CA SER A 66 -0.14 16.97 12.64
C SER A 66 1.13 17.22 11.82
N ASP A 67 2.19 17.73 12.45
CA ASP A 67 3.47 17.98 11.81
C ASP A 67 4.11 16.67 11.34
N TYR A 68 4.07 15.62 12.17
CA TYR A 68 4.54 14.29 11.77
C TYR A 68 3.72 13.71 10.61
N LEU A 69 2.40 13.93 10.60
CA LEU A 69 1.57 13.48 9.49
C LEU A 69 1.96 14.17 8.19
N MET A 70 2.14 15.49 8.22
CA MET A 70 2.56 16.28 7.06
C MET A 70 3.94 15.83 6.55
N LEU A 71 4.90 15.61 7.47
CA LEU A 71 6.24 15.12 7.11
C LEU A 71 6.16 13.75 6.42
N LEU A 72 5.41 12.82 7.00
CA LEU A 72 5.28 11.46 6.46
C LEU A 72 4.57 11.45 5.10
N GLN A 73 3.55 12.30 4.92
CA GLN A 73 2.89 12.48 3.63
C GLN A 73 3.85 13.05 2.58
N GLY A 74 4.65 14.07 2.94
CA GLY A 74 5.65 14.65 2.04
C GLY A 74 6.69 13.63 1.57
N VAL A 75 7.19 12.78 2.47
CA VAL A 75 8.11 11.69 2.11
C VAL A 75 7.44 10.66 1.19
N GLN A 76 6.18 10.32 1.45
CA GLN A 76 5.43 9.40 0.59
C GLN A 76 5.24 9.98 -0.82
N GLU A 77 4.91 11.27 -0.91
CA GLU A 77 4.75 11.97 -2.18
C GLU A 77 6.06 12.02 -2.96
N GLN A 78 7.17 12.38 -2.31
CA GLN A 78 8.49 12.34 -2.95
C GLN A 78 8.84 10.96 -3.50
N ARG A 79 8.55 9.90 -2.73
CA ARG A 79 8.75 8.53 -3.20
C ARG A 79 7.86 8.20 -4.40
N HIS A 80 6.63 8.70 -4.41
CA HIS A 80 5.71 8.53 -5.53
C HIS A 80 6.24 9.24 -6.78
N LEU A 81 6.65 10.50 -6.67
CA LEU A 81 7.23 11.29 -7.75
C LEU A 81 8.50 10.65 -8.30
N TRP A 82 9.42 10.20 -7.44
CA TRP A 82 10.60 9.46 -7.88
C TRP A 82 10.26 8.16 -8.61
N ALA A 83 9.21 7.47 -8.18
CA ALA A 83 8.72 6.30 -8.90
C ALA A 83 8.22 6.68 -10.30
N LEU A 84 7.45 7.77 -10.42
CA LEU A 84 6.98 8.27 -11.72
C LEU A 84 8.18 8.67 -12.62
N ASP A 85 9.15 9.41 -12.09
CA ASP A 85 10.36 9.82 -12.80
C ASP A 85 11.21 8.61 -13.24
N ALA A 86 11.28 7.57 -12.40
CA ALA A 86 11.92 6.30 -12.73
C ALA A 86 11.15 5.46 -13.78
N GLY A 87 10.07 6.01 -14.35
CA GLY A 87 9.29 5.37 -15.40
C GLY A 87 8.35 4.30 -14.89
N LEU A 88 7.79 4.44 -13.67
CA LEU A 88 6.75 3.52 -13.20
C LEU A 88 5.50 3.56 -14.08
N ASP A 89 5.25 4.66 -14.78
CA ASP A 89 4.24 4.74 -15.86
C ASP A 89 4.59 3.86 -17.07
N LYS A 90 5.88 3.59 -17.31
CA LYS A 90 6.35 2.67 -18.37
C LYS A 90 6.34 1.20 -17.93
N LYS A 91 6.09 0.91 -16.64
CA LYS A 91 5.94 -0.45 -16.12
C LYS A 91 4.52 -0.99 -16.25
N LEU A 92 3.55 -0.13 -16.55
CA LEU A 92 2.18 -0.57 -16.82
C LEU A 92 2.15 -1.29 -18.17
N SER A 93 1.65 -2.52 -18.17
CA SER A 93 1.35 -3.24 -19.40
C SER A 93 0.39 -2.42 -20.26
N GLY A 94 0.49 -2.51 -21.60
CA GLY A 94 -0.44 -1.82 -22.50
C GLY A 94 -1.91 -2.09 -22.16
N GLN A 95 -2.23 -3.28 -21.64
CA GLN A 95 -3.56 -3.63 -21.14
C GLN A 95 -3.94 -2.88 -19.86
N GLU A 96 -3.01 -2.70 -18.92
CA GLU A 96 -3.25 -1.97 -17.68
C GLU A 96 -3.48 -0.49 -17.93
N ILE A 97 -2.79 0.09 -18.93
CA ILE A 97 -3.03 1.46 -19.37
C ILE A 97 -4.46 1.61 -19.92
N VAL A 98 -4.89 0.69 -20.78
CA VAL A 98 -6.24 0.69 -21.36
C VAL A 98 -7.30 0.51 -20.26
N ASN A 99 -7.13 -0.45 -19.36
CA ASN A 99 -8.06 -0.71 -18.26
C ASN A 99 -8.14 0.47 -17.28
N ARG A 100 -7.00 1.09 -16.94
CA ARG A 100 -6.95 2.25 -16.06
C ARG A 100 -7.57 3.49 -16.71
N SER A 101 -7.37 3.66 -18.01
CA SER A 101 -7.97 4.75 -18.78
C SER A 101 -9.48 4.58 -18.88
N ALA A 102 -9.97 3.39 -19.24
CA ALA A 102 -11.40 3.11 -19.31
C ALA A 102 -12.11 3.33 -17.96
N ARG A 103 -11.52 2.85 -16.85
CA ARG A 103 -12.04 3.09 -15.50
C ARG A 103 -12.13 4.58 -15.13
N ARG A 104 -11.23 5.43 -15.64
CA ARG A 104 -11.31 6.89 -15.43
C ARG A 104 -12.49 7.54 -16.14
N VAL A 105 -12.95 6.96 -17.26
CA VAL A 105 -14.10 7.45 -18.04
C VAL A 105 -15.40 6.70 -17.69
N GLY A 106 -15.37 5.85 -16.65
CA GLY A 106 -16.53 5.05 -16.24
C GLY A 106 -16.88 3.90 -17.18
N LEU A 107 -15.95 3.51 -18.06
CA LEU A 107 -16.11 2.39 -18.97
C LEU A 107 -15.47 1.13 -18.36
N GLU A 108 -16.18 0.02 -18.43
CA GLU A 108 -15.65 -1.31 -18.11
C GLU A 108 -15.07 -1.92 -19.38
N VAL A 109 -13.80 -2.32 -19.36
CA VAL A 109 -13.18 -3.03 -20.49
C VAL A 109 -13.53 -4.51 -20.32
N PRO A 110 -14.25 -5.14 -21.27
CA PRO A 110 -14.47 -6.57 -21.23
C PRO A 110 -13.14 -7.32 -21.23
N GLU A 111 -13.05 -8.41 -20.45
CA GLU A 111 -11.85 -9.23 -20.26
C GLU A 111 -11.47 -10.07 -21.51
N MET A 112 -11.40 -9.45 -22.69
CA MET A 112 -11.09 -10.10 -23.98
C MET A 112 -9.68 -10.69 -24.07
N TYR A 113 -8.86 -10.52 -23.03
CA TYR A 113 -7.48 -11.01 -22.95
C TYR A 113 -7.24 -12.07 -21.86
N ALA A 114 -8.23 -12.36 -21.01
CA ALA A 114 -8.09 -13.38 -19.96
C ALA A 114 -7.86 -14.78 -20.56
N GLU A 115 -8.60 -15.11 -21.63
CA GLU A 115 -8.48 -16.39 -22.33
C GLU A 115 -7.08 -16.60 -22.96
N LYS A 116 -6.45 -15.53 -23.46
CA LYS A 116 -5.11 -15.62 -24.05
C LYS A 116 -4.03 -15.85 -22.99
N HIS A 117 -4.17 -15.24 -21.81
CA HIS A 117 -3.25 -15.47 -20.70
C HIS A 117 -3.34 -16.90 -20.16
N GLU A 118 -4.55 -17.44 -20.01
CA GLU A 118 -4.72 -18.83 -19.59
C GLU A 118 -4.15 -19.82 -20.62
N GLU A 119 -4.31 -19.56 -21.92
CA GLU A 119 -3.70 -20.39 -22.96
C GLU A 119 -2.17 -20.30 -22.97
N GLU A 120 -1.60 -19.11 -22.76
CA GLU A 120 -0.15 -18.92 -22.67
C GLU A 120 0.43 -19.61 -21.44
N GLU A 121 -0.22 -19.53 -20.29
CA GLU A 121 0.18 -20.25 -19.07
C GLU A 121 0.09 -21.78 -19.25
N ARG A 122 -0.97 -22.28 -19.92
CA ARG A 122 -1.09 -23.71 -20.26
C ARG A 122 0.01 -24.15 -21.21
N LYS A 123 0.36 -23.35 -22.22
CA LYS A 123 1.45 -23.62 -23.17
C LYS A 123 2.82 -23.64 -22.47
N GLN A 124 3.08 -22.70 -21.56
CA GLN A 124 4.32 -22.66 -20.77
C GLN A 124 4.43 -23.83 -19.81
N ALA A 125 3.33 -24.20 -19.14
CA ALA A 125 3.30 -25.37 -18.25
C ALA A 125 3.49 -26.69 -19.02
N ALA A 126 2.93 -26.81 -20.23
CA ALA A 126 3.15 -27.96 -21.10
C ALA A 126 4.59 -28.01 -21.63
N ALA A 127 5.17 -26.87 -22.03
CA ALA A 127 6.55 -26.77 -22.48
C ALA A 127 7.56 -27.13 -21.37
N ALA A 128 7.26 -26.79 -20.11
CA ALA A 128 8.09 -27.15 -18.96
C ALA A 128 8.03 -28.66 -18.62
N LYS A 129 6.90 -29.33 -18.88
CA LYS A 129 6.74 -30.79 -18.68
C LYS A 129 7.39 -31.61 -19.79
N TYR A 130 7.43 -31.08 -21.02
CA TYR A 130 8.01 -31.75 -22.18
C TYR A 130 9.46 -32.27 -22.01
N PRO A 131 10.43 -31.51 -21.46
CA PRO A 131 11.78 -32.02 -21.26
C PRO A 131 11.86 -33.10 -20.17
N ALA A 132 10.98 -33.07 -19.16
CA ALA A 132 10.91 -34.09 -18.13
C ALA A 132 10.36 -35.41 -18.69
N ASP A 133 9.29 -35.33 -19.48
CA ASP A 133 8.69 -36.50 -20.13
C ASP A 133 9.61 -37.12 -21.19
N LYS A 134 10.38 -36.29 -21.92
CA LYS A 134 11.38 -36.76 -22.89
C LYS A 134 12.48 -37.56 -22.20
N ARG A 135 13.03 -37.05 -21.08
CA ARG A 135 14.06 -37.74 -20.29
C ARG A 135 13.54 -39.05 -19.69
N ALA A 136 12.30 -39.08 -19.22
CA ALA A 136 11.69 -40.30 -18.68
C ALA A 136 11.50 -41.38 -19.76
N LYS A 137 11.12 -40.99 -20.99
CA LYS A 137 10.99 -41.91 -22.12
C LYS A 137 12.33 -42.45 -22.63
N GLU A 138 13.36 -41.61 -22.68
CA GLU A 138 14.72 -42.03 -23.05
C GLU A 138 15.32 -43.00 -22.02
N ALA A 139 15.02 -42.81 -20.73
CA ALA A 139 15.44 -43.74 -19.67
C ALA A 139 14.71 -45.08 -19.71
N ALA A 140 13.44 -45.10 -20.13
CA ALA A 140 12.64 -46.33 -20.25
C ALA A 140 12.94 -47.14 -21.53
N ALA A 141 13.46 -46.49 -22.58
CA ALA A 141 13.83 -47.14 -23.84
C ALA A 141 15.29 -47.66 -23.87
N GLY A 142 16.08 -47.35 -22.83
CA GLY A 142 17.47 -47.78 -22.68
C GLY A 142 17.67 -49.04 -21.82
N GLN A 143 16.59 -49.76 -21.50
CA GLN A 143 16.60 -51.11 -20.88
C GLN A 143 16.14 -52.15 -21.91
#